data_AF-A0A9X4D490-F1
#
_entry.id   AF-A0A9X4D490-F1
#
_cell.length_a   1.000
_cell.length_b   1.000
_cell.length_c   1.000
_cell.angle_alpha   90.00
_cell.angle_beta   90.00
_cell.angle_gamma   90.00
#
_symmetry.space_group_name_H-M   'P 1'
#
loop_
_entity.id
_entity.type
_entity.pdbx_description
1 polymer ?
#
loop_
_entity_poly.entity_id
_entity_poly.type
_entity_poly.pdbx_seq_one_letter_code
_entity_poly.pdbx_strand_id
1 'polypeptide(L)'
;MAQRMLGISIRAFSEPSAAIDPDGAVYWLTNGVEPGVPLAQAVFDTAHITVDPETGAPVSSQNPILGVRLIDLPNNPTNRDRVRVRGVLYMLNEPQFDGVAGVTIPLRKV
;
A
#
# COMPACT_ATOMS: atom_id res chain seq x y z
N MET A 1 12.76 -33.18 -19.32
CA MET A 1 11.63 -32.49 -18.67
C MET A 1 12.05 -31.05 -18.44
N ALA A 2 11.85 -30.15 -19.42
CA ALA A 2 12.35 -28.79 -19.35
C ALA A 2 11.35 -27.91 -18.57
N GLN A 3 11.80 -27.38 -17.43
CA GLN A 3 11.07 -26.44 -16.60
C GLN A 3 10.78 -25.17 -17.42
N ARG A 4 9.52 -24.96 -17.80
CA ARG A 4 9.05 -23.73 -18.44
C ARG A 4 9.08 -22.63 -17.37
N MET A 5 10.17 -21.88 -17.29
CA MET A 5 10.16 -20.59 -16.61
C MET A 5 9.26 -19.65 -17.41
N LEU A 6 7.98 -19.57 -17.03
CA LEU A 6 7.16 -18.42 -17.39
C LEU A 6 7.80 -17.22 -16.69
N GLY A 7 8.51 -16.41 -17.48
CA GLY A 7 8.96 -15.08 -17.07
C GLY A 7 7.74 -14.21 -16.80
N ILE A 8 7.16 -14.37 -15.61
CA ILE A 8 6.18 -13.45 -15.06
C ILE A 8 7.00 -12.24 -14.61
N SER A 9 7.18 -11.28 -15.52
CA SER A 9 7.66 -9.94 -15.15
C SER A 9 6.56 -9.27 -14.35
N ILE A 10 6.58 -9.46 -13.04
CA ILE A 10 5.79 -8.64 -12.13
C ILE A 10 6.77 -8.14 -11.07
N ARG A 11 6.57 -6.88 -10.67
CA ARG A 11 6.98 -6.28 -9.39
C ARG A 11 8.27 -5.46 -9.42
N ALA A 12 8.30 -4.38 -10.21
CA ALA A 12 9.17 -3.24 -9.87
C ALA A 12 8.54 -2.31 -8.80
N PHE A 13 7.23 -2.38 -8.56
CA PHE A 13 6.52 -1.43 -7.70
C PHE A 13 5.59 -2.04 -6.64
N SER A 14 5.40 -3.37 -6.59
CA SER A 14 4.50 -3.95 -5.57
C SER A 14 5.27 -4.40 -4.34
N GLU A 15 4.69 -4.19 -3.16
CA GLU A 15 5.14 -4.77 -1.90
C GLU A 15 5.16 -6.31 -1.97
N PRO A 16 6.03 -6.96 -1.18
CA PRO A 16 6.10 -8.42 -1.14
C PRO A 16 4.80 -9.00 -0.57
N SER A 17 4.44 -10.20 -1.01
CA SER A 17 3.31 -10.92 -0.42
C SER A 17 3.70 -11.49 0.94
N ALA A 18 2.72 -11.66 1.84
CA ALA A 18 2.95 -12.25 3.16
C ALA A 18 3.52 -13.69 3.11
N ALA A 19 3.40 -14.38 1.98
CA ALA A 19 4.00 -15.70 1.78
C ALA A 19 5.52 -15.66 1.54
N ILE A 20 6.05 -14.54 1.05
CA ILE A 20 7.48 -14.34 0.74
C ILE A 20 8.15 -13.58 1.89
N ASP A 21 7.52 -12.49 2.34
CA ASP A 21 8.01 -11.64 3.42
C ASP A 21 6.82 -11.16 4.27
N PRO A 22 6.54 -11.86 5.38
CA PRO A 22 5.45 -11.50 6.28
C PRO A 22 5.59 -10.11 6.89
N ASP A 23 6.83 -9.64 7.06
CA ASP A 23 7.12 -8.37 7.73
C ASP A 23 7.06 -7.21 6.74
N GLY A 24 7.46 -7.43 5.48
CA GLY A 24 7.35 -6.47 4.39
C GLY A 24 5.97 -6.34 3.77
N ALA A 25 5.07 -7.29 4.02
CA ALA A 25 3.75 -7.31 3.41
C ALA A 25 2.79 -6.20 3.89
N VAL A 26 1.82 -5.89 3.05
CA VAL A 26 0.71 -4.98 3.38
C VAL A 26 -0.46 -5.78 3.93
N TYR A 27 -0.97 -5.38 5.09
CA TYR A 27 -2.15 -5.96 5.72
C TYR A 27 -3.29 -4.95 5.76
N TRP A 28 -4.49 -5.38 5.39
CA TRP A 28 -5.73 -4.63 5.52
C TRP A 28 -6.45 -5.02 6.80
N LEU A 29 -6.86 -4.05 7.61
CA LEU A 29 -7.62 -4.25 8.85
C LEU A 29 -9.00 -3.64 8.68
N THR A 30 -10.00 -4.50 8.47
CA THR A 30 -11.41 -4.09 8.36
C THR A 30 -11.87 -3.51 9.71
N ASN A 31 -12.36 -2.27 9.70
CA ASN A 31 -12.65 -1.49 10.91
C ASN A 31 -11.48 -1.38 11.91
N GLY A 32 -10.23 -1.58 11.46
CA GLY A 32 -9.04 -1.56 12.31
C GLY A 32 -8.88 -2.79 13.23
N VAL A 33 -9.60 -3.88 12.98
CA VAL A 33 -9.57 -5.09 13.80
C VAL A 33 -8.49 -6.06 13.31
N GLU A 34 -7.79 -6.71 14.25
CA GLU A 34 -6.87 -7.81 13.99
C GLU A 34 -7.57 -9.19 14.04
N PRO A 35 -7.08 -10.21 13.29
CA PRO A 35 -5.93 -10.16 12.39
C PRO A 35 -6.29 -9.49 11.04
N GLY A 36 -5.35 -8.73 10.49
CA GLY A 36 -5.49 -8.13 9.16
C GLY A 36 -5.35 -9.17 8.03
N VAL A 37 -5.96 -8.88 6.89
CA VAL A 37 -5.89 -9.70 5.67
C VAL A 37 -4.68 -9.24 4.83
N PRO A 38 -3.75 -10.13 4.46
CA PRO A 38 -2.63 -9.76 3.62
C PRO A 38 -3.08 -9.45 2.18
N LEU A 39 -2.62 -8.33 1.62
CA LEU A 39 -2.91 -7.94 0.25
C LEU A 39 -1.89 -8.58 -0.71
N ALA A 40 -2.37 -9.36 -1.66
CA ALA A 40 -1.50 -10.08 -2.60
C ALA A 40 -0.78 -9.16 -3.61
N GLN A 41 -1.41 -8.04 -3.94
CA GLN A 41 -0.91 -7.00 -4.85
C GLN A 41 -1.24 -5.63 -4.28
N ALA A 42 -0.27 -5.02 -3.62
CA ALA A 42 -0.34 -3.65 -3.12
C ALA A 42 0.92 -2.89 -3.54
N VAL A 43 0.76 -1.61 -3.88
CA VAL A 43 1.85 -0.67 -4.15
C VAL A 43 1.82 0.35 -3.02
N PHE A 44 2.91 0.45 -2.25
CA PHE A 44 3.02 1.45 -1.20
C PHE A 44 4.10 2.47 -1.57
N ASP A 45 3.71 3.74 -1.65
CA ASP A 45 4.62 4.85 -1.85
C ASP A 45 4.79 5.62 -0.54
N THR A 46 6.03 5.84 -0.13
CA THR A 46 6.34 6.51 1.13
C THR A 46 6.32 8.02 0.96
N ALA A 47 5.83 8.73 1.98
CA ALA A 47 6.05 10.17 2.07
C ALA A 47 7.57 10.44 2.10
N HIS A 48 8.05 11.22 1.14
CA HIS A 48 9.44 11.67 1.07
C HIS A 48 9.54 13.11 1.59
N ILE A 49 10.42 13.34 2.55
CA ILE A 49 10.77 14.68 3.02
C ILE A 49 12.23 14.91 2.65
N THR A 50 12.46 15.89 1.79
CA THR A 50 13.79 16.38 1.45
C THR A 50 13.84 17.87 1.71
N VAL A 51 14.99 18.36 2.16
CA VAL A 51 15.25 19.79 2.26
C VAL A 51 15.78 20.24 0.91
N ASP A 52 15.15 21.22 0.28
CA ASP A 52 15.68 21.83 -0.93
C ASP A 52 17.04 22.46 -0.60
N PRO A 53 18.15 21.97 -1.19
CA PRO A 53 19.48 22.46 -0.88
C PRO A 53 19.72 23.91 -1.35
N GLU A 54 18.90 24.45 -2.26
CA GLU A 54 19.03 25.83 -2.75
C GLU A 54 18.31 26.85 -1.86
N THR A 55 17.19 26.48 -1.26
CA THR A 55 16.34 27.41 -0.47
C THR A 55 16.29 27.08 1.02
N GLY A 56 16.75 25.90 1.44
CA GLY A 56 16.60 25.40 2.81
C GLY A 56 15.15 25.10 3.20
N ALA A 57 14.20 25.18 2.25
CA ALA A 57 12.80 24.91 2.51
C ALA A 57 12.55 23.40 2.63
N PRO A 58 11.77 22.94 3.61
CA PRO A 58 11.32 21.56 3.65
C PRO A 58 10.35 21.28 2.49
N VAL A 59 10.74 20.39 1.58
CA VAL A 59 9.87 19.84 0.54
C VAL A 59 9.38 18.47 1.03
N SER A 60 8.12 18.42 1.46
CA SER A 60 7.48 17.19 1.91
C SER A 60 6.42 16.72 0.90
N SER A 61 6.50 15.47 0.44
CA SER A 61 5.34 14.75 -0.08
C SER A 61 4.50 14.32 1.12
N GLN A 62 3.30 14.88 1.25
CA GLN A 62 2.64 15.01 2.57
C GLN A 62 2.02 13.72 3.13
N ASN A 63 1.71 12.72 2.30
CA ASN A 63 1.02 11.51 2.76
C ASN A 63 1.48 10.28 1.96
N PRO A 64 1.84 9.16 2.61
CA PRO A 64 2.06 7.89 1.92
C PRO A 64 0.83 7.50 1.10
N ILE A 65 1.01 6.73 0.03
CA ILE A 65 -0.08 6.33 -0.86
C ILE A 65 -0.12 4.81 -0.96
N LEU A 66 -1.32 4.25 -0.91
CA LEU A 66 -1.57 2.84 -1.19
C LEU A 66 -2.34 2.71 -2.51
N GLY A 67 -1.74 2.02 -3.49
CA GLY A 67 -2.41 1.55 -4.69
C GLY A 67 -2.79 0.08 -4.56
N VAL A 68 -4.06 -0.25 -4.75
CA VAL A 68 -4.56 -1.63 -4.66
C VAL A 68 -5.74 -1.83 -5.63
N ARG A 69 -6.01 -3.07 -6.02
CA ARG A 69 -7.20 -3.41 -6.80
C ARG A 69 -8.38 -3.62 -5.87
N LEU A 70 -9.56 -3.14 -6.25
CA LEU A 70 -10.79 -3.29 -5.45
C LEU A 70 -11.15 -4.76 -5.19
N ILE A 71 -10.87 -5.65 -6.14
CA ILE A 71 -11.11 -7.10 -6.00
C ILE A 71 -10.22 -7.77 -4.96
N ASP A 72 -9.06 -7.18 -4.65
CA ASP A 72 -8.14 -7.71 -3.64
C ASP A 72 -8.49 -7.22 -2.23
N LEU A 73 -9.45 -6.29 -2.11
CA LEU A 73 -9.89 -5.77 -0.82
C LEU A 73 -11.04 -6.61 -0.24
N PRO A 74 -11.01 -6.90 1.07
CA PRO A 74 -12.08 -7.67 1.72
C PRO A 74 -13.39 -6.88 1.86
N ASN A 75 -13.33 -5.55 1.78
CA ASN A 75 -14.47 -4.65 1.83
C ASN A 75 -14.20 -3.37 1.03
N ASN A 76 -15.25 -2.63 0.70
CA ASN A 76 -15.08 -1.31 0.12
C ASN A 76 -14.36 -0.38 1.12
N PRO A 77 -13.32 0.39 0.71
CA PRO A 77 -12.56 1.25 1.61
C PRO A 77 -13.43 2.22 2.42
N THR A 78 -13.22 2.26 3.73
CA THR A 78 -13.85 3.23 4.63
C THR A 78 -12.83 3.89 5.56
N ASN A 79 -13.17 5.04 6.12
CA ASN A 79 -12.31 5.75 7.09
C ASN A 79 -12.13 4.99 8.42
N ARG A 80 -12.90 3.91 8.64
CA ARG A 80 -12.75 3.02 9.80
C ARG A 80 -11.67 1.96 9.58
N ASP A 81 -11.36 1.65 8.33
CA ASP A 81 -10.35 0.67 7.99
C ASP A 81 -8.96 1.21 8.30
N ARG A 82 -8.02 0.29 8.51
CA ARG A 82 -6.61 0.61 8.70
C ARG A 82 -5.77 -0.25 7.79
N VAL A 83 -4.57 0.22 7.47
CA VAL A 83 -3.59 -0.53 6.70
C VAL A 83 -2.31 -0.58 7.51
N ARG A 84 -1.72 -1.77 7.60
CA ARG A 84 -0.41 -1.97 8.21
C ARG A 84 0.60 -2.31 7.12
N VAL A 85 1.67 -1.53 7.03
CA VAL A 85 2.76 -1.72 6.07
C VAL A 85 4.07 -1.72 6.84
N ARG A 86 4.89 -2.77 6.70
CA ARG A 86 6.22 -2.84 7.34
C ARG A 86 6.17 -2.56 8.86
N GLY A 87 5.15 -3.11 9.53
CA GLY A 87 4.90 -2.92 10.96
C GLY A 87 4.31 -1.55 11.36
N VAL A 88 4.14 -0.60 10.44
CA VAL A 88 3.57 0.72 10.73
C VAL A 88 2.08 0.75 10.38
N LEU A 89 1.26 1.26 11.31
CA LEU A 89 -0.19 1.40 11.12
C LEU A 89 -0.54 2.76 10.51
N TYR A 90 -1.44 2.73 9.52
CA TYR A 90 -1.94 3.89 8.81
C TYR A 90 -3.48 3.91 8.83
N MET A 91 -4.04 5.11 8.93
CA MET A 91 -5.43 5.37 8.62
C MET A 91 -5.58 5.67 7.13
N LEU A 92 -6.69 5.19 6.56
CA LEU A 92 -7.09 5.62 5.24
C LEU A 92 -7.58 7.07 5.28
N ASN A 93 -7.14 7.84 4.31
CA ASN A 93 -7.78 9.09 3.91
C ASN A 93 -8.64 8.84 2.66
N GLU A 94 -9.34 9.88 2.21
CA GLU A 94 -10.26 9.86 1.07
C GLU A 94 -9.82 8.96 -0.11
N PRO A 95 -10.47 7.79 -0.30
CA PRO A 95 -10.15 6.86 -1.39
C PRO A 95 -10.45 7.45 -2.77
N GLN A 96 -9.50 7.35 -3.70
CA GLN A 96 -9.63 7.82 -5.08
C GLN A 96 -9.78 6.62 -6.01
N PHE A 97 -10.97 6.45 -6.56
CA PHE A 97 -11.30 5.36 -7.48
C PHE A 97 -10.91 5.73 -8.92
N ASP A 98 -10.27 4.81 -9.65
CA ASP A 98 -9.82 5.06 -11.03
C ASP A 98 -10.91 4.89 -12.09
N GLY A 99 -12.12 4.47 -11.70
CA GLY A 99 -13.24 4.22 -12.59
C GLY A 99 -13.20 2.88 -13.32
N VAL A 100 -12.20 2.02 -13.06
CA VAL A 100 -12.06 0.69 -13.65
C VAL A 100 -12.04 -0.39 -12.57
N ALA A 101 -10.95 -0.51 -11.82
CA ALA A 101 -10.75 -1.58 -10.84
C ALA A 101 -9.72 -1.25 -9.76
N GLY A 102 -9.01 -0.13 -9.88
CA GLY A 102 -8.01 0.32 -8.93
C GLY A 102 -8.53 1.39 -7.98
N VAL A 103 -7.91 1.45 -6.81
CA VAL A 103 -8.10 2.53 -5.86
C VAL A 103 -6.74 3.01 -5.37
N THR A 104 -6.58 4.33 -5.37
CA THR A 104 -5.43 5.04 -4.82
C THR A 104 -5.88 5.69 -3.52
N ILE A 105 -5.26 5.31 -2.41
CA ILE A 105 -5.68 5.74 -1.08
C ILE A 105 -4.53 6.50 -0.43
N PRO A 106 -4.64 7.82 -0.24
CA PRO A 106 -3.71 8.55 0.59
C PRO A 106 -3.84 8.05 2.04
N LEU A 107 -2.71 7.90 2.71
CA LEU A 107 -2.61 7.34 4.05
C LEU A 107 -2.12 8.39 5.04
N ARG A 108 -2.56 8.28 6.28
CA ARG A 108 -2.03 9.06 7.41
C ARG A 108 -1.49 8.11 8.47
N LYS A 109 -0.27 8.36 8.94
CA LYS A 109 0.31 7.59 10.04
C LYS A 109 -0.51 7.79 11.32
N VAL A 110 -0.80 6.69 12.04
CA VAL A 110 -1.47 6.71 13.36
C VAL A 110 -0.46 7.07 14.46
#